data_AF-A0AAV0LP41-F1
#
_entry.id   AF-A0AAV0LP41-F1
#
_cell.length_a   1.000
_cell.length_b   1.000
_cell.length_c   1.000
_cell.angle_alpha   90.00
_cell.angle_beta   90.00
_cell.angle_gamma   90.00
#
_symmetry.space_group_name_H-M   'P 1'
#
loop_
_entity.id
_entity.type
_entity.pdbx_description
1 polymer ?
#
loop_
_entity_poly.entity_id
_entity_poly.type
_entity_poly.pdbx_seq_one_letter_code
_entity_poly.pdbx_strand_id
1 'polypeptide(L)'
;MAPENSSAVLIFGDSILDTGNNNYIETLVKSNFHPYGEDFPGGLPTGRFSNGRLISDFIGENLGIKASLPPYLDPNLQVEDLVTGVCFASAGSGYDPETPILTAVPSIPNQLDLFRQYMAKLRTLVGEQKSKAIIENSLYVISAGNNDVGATYFLARRKSSDMDSYANFLVGQASTFIRQLHGLGARKIAHLSTIVTGCVPASRTVFGGIGRPCFEESNDLATMFNEKLGYELQRLRDDARFPNLSTTFLDVYNPLFDIIQRPENYGESVGMNFKLSSKLISMHDIYLDE
;
A
#
# COMPACT_ATOMS: atom_id res chain seq x y z
N MET A 1 13.14 8.08 -10.89
CA MET A 1 13.86 6.96 -11.56
C MET A 1 13.95 5.83 -10.57
N ALA A 2 13.49 4.63 -10.94
CA ALA A 2 13.63 3.46 -10.07
C ALA A 2 15.12 3.02 -10.03
N PRO A 3 15.64 2.57 -8.88
CA PRO A 3 17.06 2.25 -8.74
C PRO A 3 17.42 1.01 -9.58
N GLU A 4 18.28 1.19 -10.59
CA GLU A 4 18.72 0.20 -11.61
C GLU A 4 19.42 -1.07 -11.07
N ASN A 5 19.45 -1.31 -9.76
CA ASN A 5 20.18 -2.44 -9.14
C ASN A 5 19.41 -3.12 -7.99
N SER A 6 18.07 -3.08 -8.00
CA SER A 6 17.30 -3.79 -6.96
C SER A 6 17.22 -5.29 -7.26
N SER A 7 17.57 -6.14 -6.29
CA SER A 7 17.50 -7.60 -6.45
C SER A 7 16.15 -8.20 -6.03
N ALA A 8 15.36 -7.45 -5.26
CA ALA A 8 14.07 -7.87 -4.76
C ALA A 8 13.17 -6.66 -4.48
N VAL A 9 11.86 -6.90 -4.41
CA VAL A 9 10.85 -5.89 -4.02
C VAL A 9 10.07 -6.39 -2.81
N LEU A 10 10.06 -5.61 -1.73
CA LEU A 10 9.38 -5.94 -0.48
C LEU A 10 8.27 -4.92 -0.23
N ILE A 11 7.05 -5.40 -0.09
CA ILE A 11 5.84 -4.57 -0.08
C ILE A 11 5.23 -4.52 1.32
N PHE A 12 4.83 -3.34 1.78
CA PHE A 12 4.17 -3.11 3.07
C PHE A 12 2.99 -2.16 2.89
N GLY A 13 2.03 -2.21 3.81
CA GLY A 13 0.91 -1.28 3.83
C GLY A 13 -0.46 -1.94 3.81
N ASP A 14 -1.36 -1.37 3.02
CA ASP A 14 -2.78 -1.70 3.00
C ASP A 14 -3.26 -2.30 1.66
N SER A 15 -4.57 -2.19 1.39
CA SER A 15 -5.26 -2.78 0.23
C SER A 15 -4.71 -2.30 -1.11
N ILE A 16 -4.09 -1.12 -1.17
CA ILE A 16 -3.48 -0.61 -2.40
C ILE A 16 -2.36 -1.54 -2.91
N LEU A 17 -1.73 -2.27 -2.00
CA LEU A 17 -0.59 -3.13 -2.31
C LEU A 17 -0.76 -4.60 -1.86
N ASP A 18 -1.85 -4.95 -1.17
CA ASP A 18 -2.13 -6.31 -0.70
C ASP A 18 -2.38 -7.28 -1.86
N THR A 19 -1.48 -8.25 -2.01
CA THR A 19 -1.53 -9.27 -3.07
C THR A 19 -2.30 -10.53 -2.68
N GLY A 20 -2.92 -10.56 -1.48
CA GLY A 20 -3.75 -11.66 -1.01
C GLY A 20 -3.46 -12.14 0.41
N ASN A 21 -2.72 -11.38 1.24
CA ASN A 21 -2.42 -11.79 2.61
C ASN A 21 -3.70 -11.95 3.44
N ASN A 22 -4.71 -11.11 3.19
CA ASN A 22 -5.97 -11.17 3.91
C ASN A 22 -6.74 -12.49 3.74
N ASN A 23 -6.41 -13.30 2.73
CA ASN A 23 -7.00 -14.64 2.56
C ASN A 23 -6.59 -15.60 3.68
N TYR A 24 -5.41 -15.40 4.26
CA TYR A 24 -4.76 -16.30 5.22
C TYR A 24 -4.98 -15.89 6.68
N ILE A 25 -5.86 -14.93 6.93
CA ILE A 25 -6.23 -14.45 8.27
C ILE A 25 -7.75 -14.40 8.44
N GLU A 26 -8.21 -14.34 9.69
CA GLU A 26 -9.63 -14.19 10.03
C GLU A 26 -10.03 -12.71 10.03
N THR A 27 -10.61 -12.25 8.92
CA THR A 27 -11.10 -10.88 8.74
C THR A 27 -12.26 -10.85 7.74
N LEU A 28 -13.09 -9.81 7.81
CA LEU A 28 -14.10 -9.52 6.79
C LEU A 28 -13.52 -8.76 5.59
N VAL A 29 -12.32 -8.19 5.71
CA VAL A 29 -11.68 -7.41 4.64
C VAL A 29 -10.98 -8.36 3.69
N LYS A 30 -11.75 -8.99 2.77
CA LYS A 30 -11.23 -9.91 1.75
C LYS A 30 -11.72 -9.50 0.37
N SER A 31 -10.98 -9.93 -0.65
CA SER A 31 -11.27 -9.73 -2.07
C SER A 31 -11.03 -11.03 -2.85
N ASN A 32 -11.39 -12.17 -2.23
CA ASN A 32 -11.29 -13.52 -2.79
C ASN A 32 -12.61 -13.99 -3.41
N PHE A 33 -13.37 -13.07 -3.98
CA PHE A 33 -14.64 -13.32 -4.67
C PHE A 33 -14.72 -12.43 -5.92
N HIS A 34 -15.62 -12.74 -6.86
CA HIS A 34 -15.78 -11.92 -8.06
C HIS A 34 -16.34 -10.53 -7.74
N PRO A 35 -15.97 -9.48 -8.51
CA PRO A 35 -15.21 -9.53 -9.78
C PRO A 35 -13.67 -9.43 -9.60
N TYR A 36 -13.17 -9.38 -8.37
CA TYR A 36 -11.73 -9.32 -8.11
C TYR A 36 -10.96 -10.46 -8.80
N GLY A 37 -9.81 -10.12 -9.38
CA GLY A 37 -8.97 -11.07 -10.13
C GLY A 37 -9.47 -11.47 -11.53
N GLU A 38 -10.61 -10.95 -12.03
CA GLU A 38 -11.13 -11.28 -13.37
C GLU A 38 -10.12 -11.02 -14.51
N ASP A 39 -9.38 -9.92 -14.44
CA ASP A 39 -8.33 -9.53 -15.39
C ASP A 39 -6.93 -10.01 -14.98
N PHE A 40 -6.78 -10.66 -13.82
CA PHE A 40 -5.49 -11.19 -13.37
C PHE A 40 -5.17 -12.50 -14.11
N PRO A 41 -3.89 -12.84 -14.38
CA PRO A 41 -3.55 -14.11 -15.01
C PRO A 41 -4.21 -15.31 -14.32
N GLY A 42 -5.06 -16.03 -15.06
CA GLY A 42 -5.87 -17.14 -14.56
C GLY A 42 -7.34 -16.80 -14.30
N GLY A 43 -7.71 -15.51 -14.22
CA GLY A 43 -9.10 -15.05 -14.07
C GLY A 43 -9.75 -15.43 -12.74
N LEU A 44 -8.94 -15.64 -11.69
CA LEU A 44 -9.39 -16.10 -10.38
C LEU A 44 -9.17 -15.03 -9.30
N PRO A 45 -10.11 -14.88 -8.34
CA PRO A 45 -9.92 -13.98 -7.21
C PRO A 45 -8.75 -14.42 -6.31
N THR A 46 -7.66 -13.66 -6.33
CA THR A 46 -6.46 -13.97 -5.52
C THR A 46 -6.43 -13.27 -4.16
N GLY A 47 -7.46 -12.48 -3.80
CA GLY A 47 -7.42 -11.59 -2.64
C GLY A 47 -6.73 -10.23 -2.90
N ARG A 48 -6.57 -9.86 -4.17
CA ARG A 48 -6.14 -8.52 -4.59
C ARG A 48 -7.35 -7.61 -4.65
N PHE A 49 -7.22 -6.39 -4.13
CA PHE A 49 -8.27 -5.36 -4.21
C PHE A 49 -8.26 -4.65 -5.58
N SER A 50 -8.30 -5.47 -6.64
CA SER A 50 -8.31 -5.07 -8.04
C SER A 50 -8.77 -6.26 -8.89
N ASN A 51 -9.36 -6.00 -10.06
CA ASN A 51 -9.65 -7.07 -11.02
C ASN A 51 -8.37 -7.65 -11.63
N GLY A 52 -7.25 -6.96 -11.53
CA GLY A 52 -6.00 -7.39 -12.15
C GLY A 52 -4.78 -7.18 -11.26
N ARG A 53 -3.67 -6.87 -11.92
CA ARG A 53 -2.39 -6.58 -11.28
C ARG A 53 -2.45 -5.30 -10.45
N LEU A 54 -1.64 -5.25 -9.41
CA LEU A 54 -1.46 -4.08 -8.54
C LEU A 54 -0.20 -3.30 -8.94
N ILE A 55 -0.05 -2.08 -8.41
CA ILE A 55 1.15 -1.22 -8.60
C ILE A 55 2.42 -2.00 -8.26
N SER A 56 2.39 -2.83 -7.22
CA SER A 56 3.51 -3.68 -6.80
C SER A 56 4.00 -4.61 -7.92
N ASP A 57 3.08 -5.22 -8.68
CA ASP A 57 3.43 -6.12 -9.79
C ASP A 57 4.08 -5.36 -10.95
N PHE A 58 3.58 -4.17 -11.28
CA PHE A 58 4.17 -3.32 -12.31
C PHE A 58 5.56 -2.83 -11.92
N ILE A 59 5.78 -2.50 -10.64
CA ILE A 59 7.11 -2.17 -10.12
C ILE A 59 8.06 -3.36 -10.27
N GLY A 60 7.63 -4.56 -9.84
CA GLY A 60 8.44 -5.78 -9.94
C GLY A 60 8.82 -6.12 -11.38
N GLU A 61 7.87 -5.99 -12.31
CA GLU A 61 8.08 -6.29 -13.73
C GLU A 61 8.97 -5.26 -14.41
N ASN A 62 8.75 -3.96 -14.16
CA ASN A 62 9.57 -2.90 -14.75
C ASN A 62 11.02 -2.91 -14.24
N LEU A 63 11.26 -3.50 -13.08
CA LEU A 63 12.60 -3.76 -12.56
C LEU A 63 13.22 -5.06 -13.09
N GLY A 64 12.49 -5.85 -13.88
CA GLY A 64 12.94 -7.14 -14.39
C GLY A 64 13.08 -8.21 -13.30
N ILE A 65 12.43 -8.05 -12.15
CA ILE A 65 12.55 -8.94 -10.99
C ILE A 65 11.54 -10.08 -11.09
N LYS A 66 10.25 -9.76 -11.21
CA LYS A 66 9.16 -10.74 -11.37
C LYS A 66 7.88 -10.07 -11.86
N ALA A 67 7.01 -10.84 -12.54
CA ALA A 67 5.76 -10.32 -13.08
C ALA A 67 4.67 -10.08 -12.01
N SER A 68 4.71 -10.82 -10.89
CA SER A 68 3.71 -10.73 -9.82
C SER A 68 4.37 -11.00 -8.47
N LEU A 69 4.04 -10.21 -7.45
CA LEU A 69 4.49 -10.42 -6.08
C LEU A 69 3.50 -11.31 -5.30
N PRO A 70 3.94 -12.40 -4.66
CA PRO A 70 3.05 -13.23 -3.86
C PRO A 70 2.88 -12.67 -2.43
N PRO A 71 1.74 -12.95 -1.78
CA PRO A 71 1.55 -12.63 -0.37
C PRO A 71 2.44 -13.52 0.51
N TYR A 72 3.09 -12.92 1.51
CA TYR A 72 4.02 -13.62 2.40
C TYR A 72 3.34 -14.72 3.24
N LEU A 73 2.03 -14.60 3.49
CA LEU A 73 1.27 -15.59 4.24
C LEU A 73 0.84 -16.81 3.41
N ASP A 74 1.12 -16.86 2.11
CA ASP A 74 0.85 -18.04 1.30
C ASP A 74 1.73 -19.23 1.77
N PRO A 75 1.14 -20.36 2.19
CA PRO A 75 1.90 -21.53 2.62
C PRO A 75 2.68 -22.20 1.48
N ASN A 76 2.41 -21.84 0.22
CA ASN A 76 3.03 -22.44 -0.96
C ASN A 76 4.18 -21.60 -1.55
N LEU A 77 4.67 -20.57 -0.83
CA LEU A 77 5.81 -19.77 -1.28
C LEU A 77 7.03 -20.63 -1.59
N GLN A 78 7.62 -20.38 -2.76
CA GLN A 78 8.87 -21.03 -3.16
C GLN A 78 10.09 -20.23 -2.70
N VAL A 79 11.27 -20.85 -2.75
CA VAL A 79 12.52 -20.17 -2.37
C VAL A 79 12.79 -18.98 -3.29
N GLU A 80 12.48 -19.13 -4.58
CA GLU A 80 12.65 -18.11 -5.60
C GLU A 80 11.78 -16.88 -5.28
N ASP A 81 10.57 -17.09 -4.76
CA ASP A 81 9.69 -16.01 -4.34
C ASP A 81 10.33 -15.19 -3.22
N LEU A 82 10.86 -15.89 -2.22
CA LEU A 82 11.50 -15.25 -1.07
C LEU A 82 12.74 -14.46 -1.51
N VAL A 83 13.58 -15.01 -2.39
CA VAL A 83 14.82 -14.35 -2.84
C VAL A 83 14.57 -13.08 -3.66
N THR A 84 13.46 -13.04 -4.39
CA THR A 84 13.09 -11.92 -5.28
C THR A 84 12.03 -10.98 -4.68
N GLY A 85 11.56 -11.29 -3.47
CA GLY A 85 10.69 -10.43 -2.66
C GLY A 85 9.22 -10.84 -2.66
N VAL A 86 8.51 -10.39 -1.63
CA VAL A 86 7.15 -10.78 -1.27
C VAL A 86 6.37 -9.58 -0.74
N CYS A 87 5.07 -9.76 -0.55
CA CYS A 87 4.19 -8.76 0.01
C CYS A 87 3.80 -9.05 1.47
N PHE A 88 3.98 -8.08 2.35
CA PHE A 88 3.54 -8.08 3.74
C PHE A 88 2.32 -7.18 3.98
N ALA A 89 1.91 -6.38 2.99
CA ALA A 89 0.74 -5.52 3.08
C ALA A 89 -0.53 -6.31 3.39
N SER A 90 -1.44 -5.71 4.14
CA SER A 90 -2.70 -6.32 4.57
C SER A 90 -3.81 -5.28 4.47
N ALA A 91 -4.84 -5.57 3.68
CA ALA A 91 -5.95 -4.67 3.49
C ALA A 91 -6.64 -4.30 4.81
N GLY A 92 -7.04 -3.04 4.94
CA GLY A 92 -7.58 -2.46 6.18
C GLY A 92 -6.52 -1.98 7.19
N SER A 93 -5.23 -2.22 6.94
CA SER A 93 -4.15 -1.75 7.82
C SER A 93 -3.93 -0.24 7.71
N GLY A 94 -3.26 0.34 8.72
CA GLY A 94 -2.99 1.77 8.81
C GLY A 94 -1.93 2.09 9.86
N TYR A 95 -1.54 3.36 9.91
CA TYR A 95 -0.55 3.87 10.86
C TYR A 95 -1.10 4.10 12.27
N ASP A 96 -2.38 4.44 12.37
CA ASP A 96 -3.09 4.57 13.63
C ASP A 96 -3.34 3.17 14.22
N PRO A 97 -2.94 2.91 15.47
CA PRO A 97 -3.20 1.64 16.15
C PRO A 97 -4.68 1.23 16.22
N GLU A 98 -5.62 2.17 16.13
CA GLU A 98 -7.06 1.87 16.10
C GLU A 98 -7.52 1.31 14.75
N THR A 99 -6.91 1.75 13.64
CA THR A 99 -7.27 1.32 12.28
C THR A 99 -7.32 -0.21 12.10
N PRO A 100 -6.26 -0.98 12.41
CA PRO A 100 -6.27 -2.43 12.24
C PRO A 100 -7.24 -3.16 13.19
N ILE A 101 -7.60 -2.55 14.32
CA ILE A 101 -8.52 -3.14 15.31
C ILE A 101 -9.94 -3.20 14.75
N LEU A 102 -10.37 -2.15 14.03
CA LEU A 102 -11.73 -2.06 13.49
C LEU A 102 -12.10 -3.20 12.53
N THR A 103 -11.09 -3.79 11.88
CA THR A 103 -11.27 -4.83 10.85
C THR A 103 -10.53 -6.13 11.15
N ALA A 104 -9.93 -6.25 12.34
CA ALA A 104 -9.18 -7.41 12.79
C ALA A 104 -8.07 -7.83 11.81
N VAL A 105 -7.24 -6.87 11.38
CA VAL A 105 -6.15 -7.10 10.42
C VAL A 105 -4.78 -6.80 11.03
N PRO A 106 -3.69 -7.39 10.51
CA PRO A 106 -2.33 -7.04 10.91
C PRO A 106 -2.03 -5.53 10.83
N SER A 107 -1.55 -4.98 11.94
CA SER A 107 -1.02 -3.60 12.00
C SER A 107 0.32 -3.47 11.25
N ILE A 108 0.74 -2.25 10.94
CA ILE A 108 2.08 -1.98 10.37
C ILE A 108 3.21 -2.59 11.23
N PRO A 109 3.20 -2.51 12.58
CA PRO A 109 4.12 -3.27 13.42
C PRO A 109 4.08 -4.79 13.20
N ASN A 110 2.90 -5.40 13.02
CA ASN A 110 2.82 -6.84 12.73
C ASN A 110 3.42 -7.18 11.36
N GLN A 111 3.27 -6.32 10.35
CA GLN A 111 3.93 -6.50 9.07
C GLN A 111 5.47 -6.45 9.19
N LEU A 112 5.98 -5.61 10.10
CA LEU A 112 7.40 -5.60 10.45
C LEU A 112 7.86 -6.92 11.09
N ASP A 113 7.02 -7.52 11.95
CA ASP A 113 7.31 -8.84 12.54
C ASP A 113 7.31 -9.94 11.48
N LEU A 114 6.38 -9.91 10.52
CA LEU A 114 6.40 -10.82 9.37
C LEU A 114 7.68 -10.64 8.55
N PHE A 115 8.14 -9.40 8.36
CA PHE A 115 9.42 -9.13 7.70
C PHE A 115 10.62 -9.68 8.48
N ARG A 116 10.64 -9.59 9.81
CA ARG A 116 11.69 -10.24 10.63
C ARG A 116 11.69 -11.75 10.47
N GLN A 117 10.51 -12.38 10.41
CA GLN A 117 10.38 -13.81 10.14
C GLN A 117 10.88 -14.15 8.74
N TYR A 118 10.54 -13.34 7.74
CA TYR A 118 11.05 -13.47 6.38
C TYR A 118 12.58 -13.40 6.34
N MET A 119 13.20 -12.44 7.03
CA MET A 119 14.66 -12.32 7.11
C MET A 119 15.30 -13.58 7.71
N ALA A 120 14.71 -14.15 8.77
CA ALA A 120 15.18 -15.39 9.36
C ALA A 120 15.10 -16.57 8.37
N LYS A 121 13.95 -16.73 7.69
CA LYS A 121 13.76 -17.76 6.65
C LYS A 121 14.76 -17.59 5.51
N LEU A 122 14.91 -16.36 5.01
CA LEU A 122 15.84 -16.04 3.92
C LEU A 122 17.28 -16.38 4.31
N ARG A 123 17.71 -16.01 5.53
CA ARG A 123 19.04 -16.36 6.05
C ARG A 123 19.27 -17.87 6.09
N THR A 124 18.29 -18.66 6.50
CA THR A 124 18.39 -20.13 6.50
C THR A 124 18.52 -20.69 5.08
N LEU A 125 17.79 -20.13 4.12
CA LEU A 125 17.74 -20.64 2.75
C LEU A 125 18.97 -20.29 1.91
N VAL A 126 19.49 -19.06 2.04
CA VAL A 126 20.57 -18.56 1.16
C VAL A 126 21.87 -18.24 1.89
N GLY A 127 21.91 -18.39 3.21
CA GLY A 127 23.04 -18.02 4.05
C GLY A 127 23.07 -16.53 4.41
N GLU A 128 23.85 -16.20 5.44
CA GLU A 128 23.88 -14.86 6.05
C GLU A 128 24.35 -13.77 5.08
N GLN A 129 25.45 -13.99 4.38
CA GLN A 129 26.03 -12.97 3.50
C GLN A 129 25.09 -12.63 2.33
N LYS A 130 24.51 -13.65 1.69
CA LYS A 130 23.57 -13.45 0.57
C LYS A 130 22.24 -12.87 1.06
N SER A 131 21.73 -13.31 2.20
CA SER A 131 20.53 -12.71 2.80
C SER A 131 20.73 -11.23 3.09
N LYS A 132 21.86 -10.84 3.70
CA LYS A 132 22.16 -9.42 3.95
C LYS A 132 22.21 -8.61 2.65
N ALA A 133 22.88 -9.15 1.63
CA ALA A 133 22.96 -8.48 0.33
C ALA A 133 21.58 -8.29 -0.32
N ILE A 134 20.67 -9.28 -0.22
CA ILE A 134 19.29 -9.14 -0.73
C ILE A 134 18.56 -8.02 0.02
N ILE A 135 18.62 -8.01 1.34
CA ILE A 135 17.95 -7.00 2.18
C ILE A 135 18.46 -5.58 1.86
N GLU A 136 19.78 -5.38 1.83
CA GLU A 136 20.36 -4.05 1.56
C GLU A 136 20.12 -3.56 0.12
N ASN A 137 19.99 -4.48 -0.84
CA ASN A 137 19.71 -4.17 -2.24
C ASN A 137 18.24 -4.26 -2.63
N SER A 138 17.31 -4.53 -1.70
CA SER A 138 15.88 -4.55 -1.99
C SER A 138 15.31 -3.14 -2.17
N LEU A 139 14.26 -3.02 -2.99
CA LEU A 139 13.35 -1.87 -2.96
C LEU A 139 12.20 -2.18 -2.02
N TYR A 140 11.95 -1.27 -1.08
CA TYR A 140 10.83 -1.35 -0.15
C TYR A 140 9.75 -0.40 -0.63
N VAL A 141 8.52 -0.88 -0.80
CA VAL A 141 7.38 -0.05 -1.25
C VAL A 141 6.31 -0.06 -0.19
N ILE A 142 5.85 1.12 0.21
CA ILE A 142 4.90 1.32 1.30
C ILE A 142 3.68 2.08 0.78
N SER A 143 2.48 1.62 1.12
CA SER A 143 1.24 2.40 1.01
C SER A 143 0.42 2.22 2.27
N ALA A 144 0.45 3.21 3.15
CA ALA A 144 -0.28 3.22 4.40
C ALA A 144 -0.71 4.65 4.72
N GLY A 145 -1.77 4.81 5.51
CA GLY A 145 -2.45 6.08 5.72
C GLY A 145 -3.84 6.13 5.10
N ASN A 146 -4.14 5.31 4.07
CA ASN A 146 -5.42 5.41 3.34
C ASN A 146 -6.62 5.13 4.24
N ASN A 147 -6.55 4.08 5.06
CA ASN A 147 -7.62 3.74 6.01
C ASN A 147 -7.69 4.74 7.18
N ASP A 148 -6.54 5.29 7.58
CA ASP A 148 -6.45 6.28 8.64
C ASP A 148 -7.16 7.58 8.25
N VAL A 149 -6.83 8.12 7.06
CA VAL A 149 -7.42 9.37 6.52
C VAL A 149 -8.80 9.16 5.89
N GLY A 150 -9.10 7.96 5.41
CA GLY A 150 -10.37 7.64 4.73
C GLY A 150 -11.50 7.23 5.66
N ALA A 151 -11.18 6.66 6.84
CA ALA A 151 -12.18 6.12 7.75
C ALA A 151 -11.86 6.41 9.23
N THR A 152 -10.72 5.96 9.74
CA THR A 152 -10.42 5.98 11.19
C THR A 152 -10.50 7.39 11.78
N TYR A 153 -9.99 8.39 11.08
CA TYR A 153 -10.07 9.77 11.54
C TYR A 153 -11.53 10.18 11.80
N PHE A 154 -12.40 10.00 10.82
CA PHE A 154 -13.78 10.46 10.88
C PHE A 154 -14.66 9.63 11.81
N LEU A 155 -14.38 8.33 11.94
CA LEU A 155 -15.16 7.42 12.78
C LEU A 155 -14.73 7.45 14.25
N ALA A 156 -13.44 7.65 14.54
CA ALA A 156 -12.88 7.46 15.89
C ALA A 156 -12.10 8.66 16.45
N ARG A 157 -11.38 9.43 15.60
CA ARG A 157 -10.41 10.45 16.09
C ARG A 157 -10.88 11.89 16.00
N ARG A 158 -11.86 12.21 15.16
CA ARG A 158 -12.31 13.60 14.87
C ARG A 158 -12.71 14.40 16.12
N LYS A 159 -13.22 13.72 17.15
CA LYS A 159 -13.62 14.36 18.42
C LYS A 159 -12.45 14.70 19.34
N SER A 160 -11.31 14.03 19.17
CA SER A 160 -10.15 14.13 20.07
C SER A 160 -8.91 14.76 19.40
N SER A 161 -8.91 14.94 18.08
CA SER A 161 -7.81 15.54 17.34
C SER A 161 -8.30 16.28 16.09
N ASP A 162 -7.75 17.47 15.86
CA ASP A 162 -7.91 18.17 14.58
C ASP A 162 -7.10 17.48 13.47
N MET A 163 -7.39 17.82 12.21
CA MET A 163 -6.76 17.19 11.05
C MET A 163 -5.25 17.40 10.99
N ASP A 164 -4.74 18.57 11.39
CA ASP A 164 -3.29 18.86 11.35
C ASP A 164 -2.54 18.03 12.40
N SER A 165 -3.04 18.03 13.63
CA SER A 165 -2.51 17.21 14.72
C SER A 165 -2.53 15.71 14.35
N TYR A 166 -3.60 15.24 13.73
CA TYR A 166 -3.71 13.85 13.30
C TYR A 166 -2.76 13.51 12.15
N ALA A 167 -2.64 14.36 11.14
CA ALA A 167 -1.69 14.18 10.05
C ALA A 167 -0.24 14.14 10.57
N ASN A 168 0.12 15.02 11.52
CA ASN A 168 1.43 15.01 12.18
C ASN A 168 1.67 13.69 12.94
N PHE A 169 0.65 13.17 13.63
CA PHE A 169 0.72 11.87 14.30
C PHE A 169 1.00 10.73 13.31
N LEU A 170 0.24 10.64 12.21
CA LEU A 170 0.45 9.61 11.19
C LEU A 170 1.85 9.70 10.56
N VAL A 171 2.35 10.92 10.29
CA VAL A 171 3.72 11.12 9.78
C VAL A 171 4.77 10.66 10.79
N GLY A 172 4.55 10.88 12.09
CA GLY A 172 5.40 10.33 13.15
C GLY A 172 5.44 8.80 13.18
N GLN A 173 4.30 8.15 12.95
CA GLN A 173 4.20 6.70 12.83
C GLN A 173 4.92 6.18 11.57
N ALA A 174 4.73 6.84 10.43
CA ALA A 174 5.43 6.52 9.18
C ALA A 174 6.95 6.67 9.33
N SER A 175 7.41 7.77 9.92
CA SER A 175 8.83 8.01 10.24
C SER A 175 9.42 6.90 11.11
N THR A 176 8.69 6.50 12.15
CA THR A 176 9.09 5.41 13.05
C THR A 176 9.27 4.10 12.28
N PHE A 177 8.30 3.74 11.44
CA PHE A 177 8.36 2.52 10.64
C PHE A 177 9.53 2.52 9.65
N ILE A 178 9.77 3.64 8.96
CA ILE A 178 10.90 3.81 8.03
C ILE A 178 12.24 3.66 8.75
N ARG A 179 12.38 4.26 9.93
CA ARG A 179 13.58 4.12 10.77
C ARG A 179 13.81 2.67 11.20
N GLN A 180 12.74 1.94 11.53
CA GLN A 180 12.83 0.53 11.87
C GLN A 180 13.25 -0.33 10.67
N LEU A 181 12.68 -0.10 9.49
CA LEU A 181 13.10 -0.77 8.26
C LEU A 181 14.58 -0.49 7.96
N HIS A 182 15.02 0.76 8.07
CA HIS A 182 16.43 1.12 7.87
C HIS A 182 17.35 0.41 8.87
N GLY A 183 16.96 0.35 10.14
CA GLY A 183 17.66 -0.39 11.19
C GLY A 183 17.73 -1.89 10.93
N LEU A 184 16.80 -2.46 10.16
CA LEU A 184 16.81 -3.85 9.70
C LEU A 184 17.57 -4.07 8.39
N GLY A 185 18.16 -3.02 7.81
CA GLY A 185 19.00 -3.11 6.62
C GLY A 185 18.40 -2.48 5.36
N ALA A 186 17.17 -1.95 5.41
CA ALA A 186 16.58 -1.28 4.25
C ALA A 186 17.38 -0.03 3.86
N ARG A 187 17.60 0.15 2.56
CA ARG A 187 18.33 1.32 2.01
C ARG A 187 17.52 2.12 1.00
N LYS A 188 16.60 1.49 0.28
CA LYS A 188 15.81 2.13 -0.78
C LYS A 188 14.33 1.98 -0.46
N ILE A 189 13.70 3.06 0.00
CA ILE A 189 12.30 3.06 0.45
C ILE A 189 11.49 4.01 -0.41
N ALA A 190 10.51 3.49 -1.13
CA ALA A 190 9.49 4.26 -1.80
C ALA A 190 8.19 4.24 -0.97
N HIS A 191 7.59 5.39 -0.75
CA HIS A 191 6.31 5.50 -0.08
C HIS A 191 5.31 6.18 -1.02
N LEU A 192 4.19 5.52 -1.26
CA LEU A 192 3.09 6.07 -2.06
C LEU A 192 2.37 7.14 -1.24
N SER A 193 1.93 8.21 -1.88
CA SER A 193 0.92 9.06 -1.29
C SER A 193 -0.32 8.22 -0.93
N THR A 194 -1.18 8.75 -0.07
CA THR A 194 -2.55 8.26 -0.01
C THR A 194 -3.25 8.50 -1.35
N ILE A 195 -4.28 7.70 -1.63
CA ILE A 195 -5.16 7.91 -2.78
C ILE A 195 -6.18 9.02 -2.47
N VAL A 196 -7.07 9.31 -3.43
CA VAL A 196 -8.18 10.24 -3.26
C VAL A 196 -9.27 9.62 -2.38
N THR A 197 -8.99 9.48 -1.08
CA THR A 197 -9.79 8.69 -0.14
C THR A 197 -11.22 9.18 0.00
N GLY A 198 -11.49 10.48 -0.15
CA GLY A 198 -12.85 11.00 -0.13
C GLY A 198 -13.70 10.55 -1.32
N CYS A 199 -13.06 10.14 -2.42
CA CYS A 199 -13.73 9.73 -3.65
C CYS A 199 -13.88 8.21 -3.81
N VAL A 200 -13.36 7.40 -2.89
CA VAL A 200 -13.56 5.94 -2.97
C VAL A 200 -15.03 5.59 -2.67
N PRO A 201 -15.56 4.48 -3.24
CA PRO A 201 -16.97 4.12 -3.07
C PRO A 201 -17.42 4.08 -1.60
N ALA A 202 -16.64 3.45 -0.72
CA ALA A 202 -16.96 3.37 0.71
C ALA A 202 -17.13 4.76 1.36
N SER A 203 -16.20 5.69 1.14
CA SER A 203 -16.29 7.04 1.71
C SER A 203 -17.45 7.83 1.12
N ARG A 204 -17.76 7.67 -0.17
CA ARG A 204 -18.91 8.29 -0.83
C ARG A 204 -20.24 7.77 -0.29
N THR A 205 -20.33 6.47 -0.04
CA THR A 205 -21.51 5.82 0.54
C THR A 205 -21.74 6.25 1.98
N VAL A 206 -20.68 6.27 2.80
CA VAL A 206 -20.79 6.57 4.23
C VAL A 206 -20.93 8.08 4.51
N PHE A 207 -20.17 8.92 3.81
CA PHE A 207 -20.04 10.35 4.12
C PHE A 207 -20.61 11.29 3.06
N GLY A 208 -20.85 10.83 1.83
CA GLY A 208 -21.28 11.69 0.72
C GLY A 208 -22.74 12.13 0.79
N GLY A 209 -23.61 11.40 1.48
CA GLY A 209 -25.05 11.70 1.53
C GLY A 209 -25.76 11.48 0.18
N ILE A 210 -26.81 12.25 -0.09
CA ILE A 210 -27.61 12.11 -1.31
C ILE A 210 -26.76 12.47 -2.54
N GLY A 211 -26.74 11.59 -3.54
CA GLY A 211 -25.92 11.75 -4.75
C GLY A 211 -24.49 11.26 -4.59
N ARG A 212 -24.10 10.84 -3.38
CA ARG A 212 -22.79 10.26 -3.06
C ARG A 212 -21.62 11.03 -3.69
N PRO A 213 -21.50 12.36 -3.55
CA PRO A 213 -20.30 13.10 -3.94
C PRO A 213 -19.05 12.60 -3.19
N CYS A 214 -17.88 13.02 -3.65
CA CYS A 214 -16.66 12.86 -2.87
C CYS A 214 -16.79 13.56 -1.52
N PHE A 215 -16.20 12.96 -0.49
CA PHE A 215 -16.13 13.56 0.83
C PHE A 215 -14.88 14.42 0.96
N GLU A 216 -15.03 15.73 0.73
CA GLU A 216 -13.89 16.64 0.60
C GLU A 216 -13.02 16.75 1.86
N GLU A 217 -13.58 16.68 3.07
CA GLU A 217 -12.75 16.72 4.28
C GLU A 217 -11.72 15.57 4.33
N SER A 218 -12.06 14.40 3.78
CA SER A 218 -11.10 13.29 3.68
C SER A 218 -10.01 13.58 2.65
N ASN A 219 -10.34 14.24 1.55
CA ASN A 219 -9.36 14.68 0.55
C ASN A 219 -8.43 15.77 1.11
N ASP A 220 -8.97 16.71 1.90
CA ASP A 220 -8.19 17.74 2.59
C ASP A 220 -7.20 17.09 3.58
N LEU A 221 -7.65 16.12 4.38
CA LEU A 221 -6.75 15.38 5.28
C LEU A 221 -5.71 14.54 4.50
N ALA A 222 -6.11 13.90 3.40
CA ALA A 222 -5.20 13.12 2.55
C ALA A 222 -4.09 14.01 1.95
N THR A 223 -4.43 15.16 1.38
CA THR A 223 -3.46 16.10 0.82
C THR A 223 -2.52 16.67 1.89
N MET A 224 -3.07 17.02 3.06
CA MET A 224 -2.27 17.48 4.21
C MET A 224 -1.29 16.42 4.71
N PHE A 225 -1.74 15.17 4.86
CA PHE A 225 -0.86 14.05 5.22
C PHE A 225 0.22 13.82 4.15
N ASN A 226 -0.15 13.84 2.87
CA ASN A 226 0.76 13.62 1.75
C ASN A 226 1.87 14.68 1.68
N GLU A 227 1.54 15.95 1.87
CA GLU A 227 2.52 17.04 1.91
C GLU A 227 3.52 16.86 3.06
N LYS A 228 3.02 16.63 4.28
CA LYS A 228 3.86 16.43 5.47
C LYS A 228 4.72 15.16 5.36
N LEU A 229 4.17 14.09 4.80
CA LEU A 229 4.90 12.84 4.54
C LEU A 229 6.04 13.08 3.54
N GLY A 230 5.78 13.79 2.44
CA GLY A 230 6.81 14.14 1.47
C GLY A 230 7.99 14.89 2.11
N TYR A 231 7.70 15.87 2.98
CA TYR A 231 8.71 16.60 3.73
C TYR A 231 9.49 15.69 4.70
N GLU A 232 8.81 14.81 5.42
CA GLU A 232 9.45 13.88 6.36
C GLU A 232 10.35 12.87 5.65
N LEU A 233 9.94 12.35 4.50
CA LEU A 233 10.77 11.46 3.69
C LEU A 233 12.06 12.16 3.25
N GLN A 234 11.96 13.40 2.77
CA GLN A 234 13.12 14.21 2.43
C GLN A 234 14.01 14.43 3.67
N ARG A 235 13.42 14.81 4.80
CA ARG A 235 14.15 15.03 6.05
C ARG A 235 14.91 13.78 6.48
N LEU A 236 14.33 12.59 6.39
CA LEU A 236 14.97 11.32 6.76
C LEU A 236 16.12 10.96 5.80
N ARG A 237 15.96 11.22 4.50
CA ARG A 237 17.03 10.99 3.49
C ARG A 237 18.24 11.90 3.72
N ASP A 238 17.97 13.16 4.09
CA ASP A 238 19.01 14.18 4.22
C ASP A 238 19.66 14.18 5.63
N ASP A 239 19.16 13.36 6.56
CA ASP A 239 19.63 13.25 7.94
C ASP A 239 20.81 12.26 8.06
N ALA A 240 21.97 12.78 8.46
CA ALA A 240 23.23 12.03 8.58
C ALA A 240 23.18 10.82 9.53
N ARG A 241 22.15 10.73 10.40
CA ARG A 241 21.93 9.57 11.28
C ARG A 241 21.43 8.34 10.51
N PHE A 242 20.96 8.50 9.27
CA PHE A 242 20.47 7.42 8.41
C PHE A 242 21.36 7.28 7.16
N PRO A 243 22.63 6.86 7.32
CA PRO A 243 23.54 6.75 6.19
C PRO A 243 22.99 5.77 5.16
N ASN A 244 23.20 6.11 3.89
CA ASN A 244 22.78 5.33 2.72
C ASN A 244 21.26 5.07 2.64
N LEU A 245 20.44 5.81 3.39
CA LEU A 245 19.00 5.79 3.22
C LEU A 245 18.61 6.68 2.04
N SER A 246 17.96 6.06 1.05
CA SER A 246 17.27 6.75 -0.02
C SER A 246 15.78 6.58 0.19
N THR A 247 15.05 7.69 0.29
CA THR A 247 13.60 7.70 0.31
C THR A 247 13.06 8.33 -0.98
N THR A 248 11.90 7.89 -1.43
CA THR A 248 11.18 8.48 -2.56
C THR A 248 9.70 8.57 -2.24
N PHE A 249 9.14 9.77 -2.39
CA PHE A 249 7.70 9.98 -2.37
C PHE A 249 7.13 9.70 -3.76
N LEU A 250 6.13 8.82 -3.85
CA LEU A 250 5.45 8.48 -5.10
C LEU A 250 4.03 9.04 -5.06
N ASP A 251 3.80 10.12 -5.79
CA ASP A 251 2.48 10.74 -5.89
C ASP A 251 1.54 9.86 -6.75
N VAL A 252 0.58 9.22 -6.08
CA VAL A 252 -0.53 8.50 -6.71
C VAL A 252 -1.85 9.25 -6.56
N TYR A 253 -1.92 10.26 -5.68
CA TYR A 253 -3.11 11.06 -5.43
C TYR A 253 -3.49 11.85 -6.68
N ASN A 254 -2.57 12.67 -7.19
CA ASN A 254 -2.89 13.60 -8.28
C ASN A 254 -3.28 12.89 -9.58
N PRO A 255 -2.59 11.83 -10.03
CA PRO A 255 -3.03 11.07 -11.20
C PRO A 255 -4.43 10.46 -11.04
N LEU A 256 -4.74 9.90 -9.86
CA LEU A 256 -6.07 9.33 -9.61
C LEU A 256 -7.15 10.40 -9.52
N PHE A 257 -6.85 11.55 -8.92
CA PHE A 257 -7.76 12.68 -8.89
C PHE A 257 -8.05 13.19 -10.30
N ASP A 258 -7.04 13.24 -11.16
CA ASP A 258 -7.23 13.66 -12.56
C ASP A 258 -8.14 12.72 -13.34
N ILE A 259 -7.97 11.41 -13.17
CA ILE A 259 -8.84 10.39 -13.77
C ILE A 259 -10.29 10.59 -13.32
N ILE A 260 -10.51 10.88 -12.03
CA ILE A 260 -11.86 11.10 -11.48
C ILE A 260 -12.49 12.38 -12.06
N GLN A 261 -11.72 13.46 -12.18
CA GLN A 261 -12.22 14.76 -12.64
C GLN A 261 -12.35 14.86 -14.16
N ARG A 262 -11.54 14.12 -14.91
CA ARG A 262 -11.43 14.18 -16.37
C ARG A 262 -11.42 12.78 -17.00
N PRO A 263 -12.47 11.95 -16.75
CA PRO A 263 -12.52 10.57 -17.23
C PRO A 263 -12.34 10.44 -18.74
N GLU A 264 -12.85 11.41 -19.51
CA GLU A 264 -12.79 11.45 -20.98
C GLU A 264 -11.38 11.41 -21.55
N ASN A 265 -10.37 11.83 -20.79
CA ASN A 265 -8.97 11.78 -21.20
C ASN A 265 -8.36 10.37 -21.10
N TYR A 266 -9.06 9.44 -20.45
CA TYR A 266 -8.55 8.11 -20.09
C TYR A 266 -9.39 6.94 -20.64
N GLY A 267 -10.49 7.21 -21.35
CA GLY A 267 -11.37 6.22 -22.00
C GLY A 267 -12.86 6.48 -21.76
N GLU A 268 -13.75 5.82 -22.52
CA GLU A 268 -15.20 6.08 -22.43
C GLU A 268 -15.82 5.63 -21.10
N SER A 269 -16.69 6.50 -20.57
CA SER A 269 -17.43 6.33 -19.34
C SER A 269 -18.72 5.54 -19.56
N VAL A 270 -18.79 4.33 -18.98
CA VAL A 270 -20.07 3.66 -18.73
C VAL A 270 -20.21 3.54 -17.22
N GLY A 271 -20.74 4.57 -16.55
CA GLY A 271 -21.08 4.56 -15.11
C GLY A 271 -20.05 3.86 -14.20
N MET A 272 -19.01 4.57 -13.76
CA MET A 272 -17.90 4.02 -12.96
C MET A 272 -17.22 2.74 -13.52
N ASN A 273 -17.42 2.39 -14.79
CA ASN A 273 -16.58 1.39 -15.47
C ASN A 273 -15.45 2.10 -16.21
N PHE A 274 -14.31 2.28 -15.55
CA PHE A 274 -13.06 2.54 -16.26
C PHE A 274 -12.51 1.21 -16.79
N LYS A 275 -12.91 0.83 -18.01
CA LYS A 275 -12.10 -0.09 -18.81
C LYS A 275 -10.90 0.70 -19.35
N LEU A 276 -9.91 0.91 -18.49
CA LEU A 276 -8.59 1.39 -18.91
C LEU A 276 -8.05 0.36 -19.91
N SER A 277 -7.60 0.84 -21.07
CA SER A 277 -7.06 0.00 -22.13
C SER A 277 -5.92 -0.88 -21.61
N SER A 278 -6.23 -2.13 -21.28
CA SER A 278 -5.36 -3.30 -21.19
C SER A 278 -4.13 -3.30 -20.26
N LYS A 279 -3.74 -2.24 -19.52
CA LYS A 279 -2.46 -2.26 -18.79
C LYS A 279 -2.32 -1.56 -17.43
N LEU A 280 -3.35 -0.95 -16.83
CA LEU A 280 -3.23 -0.39 -15.47
C LEU A 280 -4.55 -0.49 -14.68
N ILE A 281 -4.42 -1.03 -13.46
CA ILE A 281 -5.30 -0.97 -12.26
C ILE A 281 -6.79 -0.73 -12.55
N SER A 282 -7.59 -1.79 -12.47
CA SER A 282 -9.04 -1.66 -12.30
C SER A 282 -9.32 -1.19 -10.86
N MET A 283 -9.77 0.06 -10.72
CA MET A 283 -10.25 0.65 -9.45
C MET A 283 -11.69 0.20 -9.08
N HIS A 284 -12.19 -0.87 -9.69
CA HIS A 284 -13.63 -1.16 -9.66
C HIS A 284 -14.15 -1.48 -8.24
N ASP A 285 -13.32 -1.91 -7.30
CA ASP A 285 -13.84 -2.64 -6.16
C ASP A 285 -13.07 -2.37 -4.87
N ILE A 286 -13.20 -1.19 -4.28
CA ILE A 286 -12.93 -1.04 -2.84
C ILE A 286 -14.31 -1.03 -2.17
N TYR A 287 -14.85 -2.24 -2.03
CA TYR A 287 -16.23 -2.58 -1.64
C TYR A 287 -16.71 -1.91 -0.34
N LEU A 288 -17.89 -1.28 -0.41
CA LEU A 288 -19.14 -1.86 0.10
C LEU A 288 -20.25 -1.51 -0.90
N ASP A 289 -20.85 -2.53 -1.50
CA ASP A 289 -22.04 -2.46 -2.37
C ASP A 289 -23.27 -2.00 -1.57
N GLU A 290 -23.93 -0.97 -2.09
CA GLU A 290 -25.29 -1.02 -2.70
C GLU A 290 -25.46 0.20 -3.59
#